data_AF-A0A958DGN6-F1
#
_entry.id   AF-A0A958DGN6-F1
#
_cell.length_a   1.000
_cell.length_b   1.000
_cell.length_c   1.000
_cell.angle_alpha   90.00
_cell.angle_beta   90.00
_cell.angle_gamma   90.00
#
_symmetry.space_group_name_H-M   'P 1'
#
loop_
_entity.id
_entity.type
_entity.pdbx_description
1 polymer ?
#
loop_
_entity_poly.entity_id
_entity_poly.type
_entity_poly.pdbx_seq_one_letter_code
_entity_poly.pdbx_strand_id
1 'polypeptide(L)'
;VWRWSSGKGETGYQIWGWGGSNFVLALGLVTDRFDQWPFWVTQVLVALPLLVWFLRRQQLDNTLANASWHYAVLLLGFFYASRFLNENYLGFILAFLAIGIFAQRWDDPAT
;
A
#
# COMPACT_ATOMS: atom_id res chain seq x y z
N VAL A 1 18.47 10.42 -7.37
CA VAL A 1 17.46 10.27 -6.29
C VAL A 1 16.98 11.63 -5.76
N TRP A 2 17.86 12.50 -5.22
CA TRP A 2 17.46 13.77 -4.60
C TRP A 2 16.69 14.78 -5.49
N ARG A 3 16.95 14.80 -6.81
CA ARG A 3 16.20 15.67 -7.75
C ARG A 3 14.72 15.27 -7.87
N TRP A 4 14.41 13.98 -7.76
CA TRP A 4 13.04 13.45 -7.76
C TRP A 4 12.30 13.77 -6.47
N SER A 5 12.94 13.52 -5.34
CA SER A 5 12.39 13.83 -4.01
C SER A 5 12.18 15.33 -3.77
N SER A 6 12.85 16.20 -4.54
CA SER A 6 12.67 17.66 -4.52
C SER A 6 11.75 18.19 -5.62
N GLY A 7 11.10 17.31 -6.41
CA GLY A 7 10.19 17.71 -7.50
C GLY A 7 10.89 18.39 -8.68
N LYS A 8 12.23 18.37 -8.72
CA LYS A 8 13.07 18.94 -9.79
C LYS A 8 13.55 17.89 -10.79
N GLY A 9 12.83 16.76 -10.87
CA GLY A 9 13.04 15.75 -11.90
C GLY A 9 12.57 16.29 -13.25
N GLU A 10 13.33 16.05 -14.31
CA GLU A 10 12.96 16.48 -15.67
C GLU A 10 11.81 15.65 -16.26
N THR A 11 11.58 14.44 -15.72
CA THR A 11 10.48 13.55 -16.09
C THR A 11 9.56 13.30 -14.87
N GLY A 12 8.60 12.35 -14.93
CA GLY A 12 7.88 11.82 -13.76
C GLY A 12 8.58 10.60 -13.14
N TYR A 13 8.49 10.35 -11.82
CA TYR A 13 9.28 9.29 -11.16
C TYR A 13 9.07 7.96 -11.88
N GLN A 14 10.06 7.08 -11.99
CA GLN A 14 9.87 5.84 -12.79
C GLN A 14 8.88 4.86 -12.15
N ILE A 15 8.22 4.05 -12.97
CA ILE A 15 7.59 2.80 -12.54
C ILE A 15 8.70 1.87 -12.04
N TRP A 16 8.59 1.40 -10.79
CA TRP A 16 9.66 0.63 -10.15
C TRP A 16 9.18 -0.24 -8.98
N GLY A 17 9.96 -1.27 -8.65
CA GLY A 17 9.76 -2.08 -7.45
C GLY A 17 8.86 -3.30 -7.70
N TRP A 18 8.20 -3.76 -6.64
CA TRP A 18 7.52 -5.08 -6.58
C TRP A 18 6.01 -5.02 -6.84
N GLY A 19 5.50 -3.86 -7.28
CA GLY A 19 4.06 -3.59 -7.38
C GLY A 19 3.42 -4.14 -8.65
N GLY A 20 2.09 -4.05 -8.69
CA GLY A 20 1.28 -4.35 -9.88
C GLY A 20 1.55 -3.43 -11.06
N SER A 21 2.24 -2.30 -10.85
CA SER A 21 2.71 -1.41 -11.91
C SER A 21 3.60 -2.10 -12.96
N ASN A 22 4.25 -3.21 -12.61
CA ASN A 22 5.01 -4.01 -13.57
C ASN A 22 4.12 -4.62 -14.66
N PHE A 23 2.83 -4.86 -14.40
CA PHE A 23 1.89 -5.30 -15.44
C PHE A 23 1.61 -4.20 -16.46
N VAL A 24 1.61 -2.93 -16.05
CA VAL A 24 1.46 -1.79 -16.99
C VAL A 24 2.61 -1.78 -18.00
N LEU A 25 3.83 -2.08 -17.55
CA LEU A 25 5.01 -2.23 -18.41
C LEU A 25 4.93 -3.51 -19.26
N ALA A 26 4.66 -4.66 -18.63
CA ALA A 26 4.67 -5.95 -19.30
C ALA A 26 3.59 -6.09 -20.39
N LEU A 27 2.45 -5.40 -20.22
CA LEU A 27 1.36 -5.37 -21.19
C LEU A 27 1.52 -4.26 -22.24
N GLY A 28 2.59 -3.47 -22.19
CA GLY A 28 2.81 -2.38 -23.14
C GLY A 28 1.77 -1.26 -23.08
N LEU A 29 1.17 -1.04 -21.91
CA LEU A 29 0.18 0.05 -21.71
C LEU A 29 0.83 1.44 -21.68
N VAL A 30 2.16 1.48 -21.62
CA VAL A 30 3.02 2.66 -21.72
C VAL A 30 4.21 2.36 -22.62
N THR A 31 4.80 3.39 -23.20
CA THR A 31 5.96 3.29 -24.10
C THR A 31 7.25 3.09 -23.33
N ASP A 32 7.39 3.80 -22.20
CA ASP A 32 8.51 3.62 -21.28
C ASP A 32 8.12 3.80 -19.80
N ARG A 33 9.06 3.51 -18.90
CA ARG A 33 8.84 3.53 -17.44
C ARG A 33 8.62 4.91 -16.82
N PHE A 34 8.85 6.00 -17.54
CA PHE A 34 8.64 7.38 -17.10
C PHE A 34 7.30 7.94 -17.56
N ASP A 35 6.60 7.25 -18.47
CA ASP A 35 5.29 7.65 -18.95
C ASP A 35 4.26 7.76 -17.84
N GLN A 36 3.28 8.64 -18.07
CA GLN A 36 2.14 8.81 -17.18
C GLN A 36 1.11 7.72 -17.43
N TRP A 37 0.68 7.07 -16.35
CA TRP A 37 -0.41 6.12 -16.35
C TRP A 37 -1.29 6.40 -15.11
N PRO A 38 -2.63 6.30 -15.21
CA PRO A 38 -3.53 6.77 -14.15
C PRO A 38 -3.60 5.81 -12.96
N PHE A 39 -2.47 5.63 -12.25
CA PHE A 39 -2.36 4.74 -11.07
C PHE A 39 -3.33 5.11 -9.95
N TRP A 40 -3.77 6.37 -9.87
CA TRP A 40 -4.79 6.77 -8.90
C TRP A 40 -6.10 6.00 -9.11
N VAL A 41 -6.44 5.61 -10.35
CA VAL A 41 -7.64 4.83 -10.65
C VAL A 41 -7.53 3.44 -10.03
N THR A 42 -6.42 2.73 -10.26
CA THR A 42 -6.20 1.41 -9.64
C THR A 42 -6.10 1.50 -8.13
N GLN A 43 -5.47 2.55 -7.60
CA GLN A 43 -5.43 2.79 -6.16
C GLN A 43 -6.82 3.01 -5.57
N VAL A 44 -7.68 3.82 -6.20
CA VAL A 44 -9.06 4.03 -5.71
C VAL A 44 -9.86 2.73 -5.81
N LEU A 45 -9.78 2.01 -6.93
CA LEU A 45 -10.51 0.76 -7.13
C LEU A 45 -10.13 -0.34 -6.12
N VAL A 46 -8.87 -0.37 -5.66
CA VAL A 46 -8.40 -1.36 -4.68
C VAL A 46 -8.56 -0.85 -3.24
N ALA A 47 -8.06 0.35 -2.94
CA ALA A 47 -7.97 0.85 -1.58
C ALA A 47 -9.31 1.34 -1.03
N LEU A 48 -10.19 1.93 -1.86
CA LEU A 48 -11.47 2.46 -1.36
C LEU A 48 -12.41 1.35 -0.84
N PRO A 49 -12.62 0.23 -1.56
CA PRO A 49 -13.43 -0.87 -1.04
C PRO A 49 -12.84 -1.47 0.24
N LEU A 50 -11.52 -1.67 0.28
CA LEU A 50 -10.83 -2.18 1.47
C LEU A 50 -11.01 -1.23 2.66
N LEU A 51 -10.81 0.08 2.44
CA LEU A 51 -10.99 1.09 3.48
C LEU A 51 -12.42 1.09 4.04
N VAL A 52 -13.43 1.12 3.18
CA VAL A 52 -14.84 1.10 3.62
C VAL A 52 -15.13 -0.17 4.42
N TRP A 53 -14.65 -1.32 3.96
CA TRP A 53 -14.85 -2.59 4.64
C TRP A 53 -14.15 -2.65 6.01
N PHE A 54 -12.90 -2.22 6.08
CA PHE A 54 -12.13 -2.20 7.32
C PHE A 54 -12.66 -1.19 8.32
N LEU A 55 -13.11 0.00 7.88
CA LEU A 55 -13.75 0.95 8.79
C LEU A 55 -15.02 0.38 9.41
N ARG A 56 -15.85 -0.31 8.62
CA ARG A 56 -17.04 -1.00 9.16
C ARG A 56 -16.66 -2.07 10.18
N ARG A 57 -15.63 -2.87 9.92
CA ARG A 57 -15.16 -3.89 10.86
C ARG A 57 -14.57 -3.30 12.13
N GLN A 58 -13.76 -2.24 12.00
CA GLN A 58 -13.19 -1.53 13.14
C GLN A 58 -14.27 -0.91 14.03
N GLN A 59 -15.40 -0.47 13.46
CA GLN A 59 -16.54 0.04 14.24
C GLN A 59 -17.26 -1.05 15.04
N LEU A 60 -17.29 -2.29 14.52
CA LEU A 60 -17.92 -3.42 15.19
C LEU A 60 -17.01 -4.04 16.27
N ASP A 61 -15.70 -3.98 16.06
CA ASP A 61 -14.70 -4.53 16.97
C ASP A 61 -13.43 -3.66 16.95
N ASN A 62 -13.42 -2.67 17.86
CA ASN A 62 -12.45 -1.58 17.85
C ASN A 62 -11.23 -1.88 18.72
N THR A 63 -10.37 -2.77 18.25
CA THR A 63 -9.11 -3.15 18.92
C THR A 63 -7.89 -2.57 18.19
N LEU A 64 -6.77 -2.45 18.91
CA LEU A 64 -5.49 -2.04 18.33
C LEU A 64 -4.98 -3.10 17.34
N ALA A 65 -5.22 -4.39 17.65
CA ALA A 65 -4.91 -5.48 16.76
C ALA A 65 -5.60 -5.32 15.40
N ASN A 66 -6.93 -5.11 15.40
CA ASN A 66 -7.70 -4.90 14.19
C ASN A 66 -7.24 -3.67 13.43
N ALA A 67 -6.99 -2.55 14.12
CA ALA A 67 -6.51 -1.33 13.47
C ALA A 67 -5.18 -1.56 12.74
N SER A 68 -4.26 -2.29 13.36
CA SER A 68 -2.94 -2.59 12.80
C SER A 68 -3.04 -3.53 11.59
N TRP A 69 -3.85 -4.59 11.68
CA TRP A 69 -4.12 -5.51 10.57
C TRP A 69 -4.78 -4.83 9.38
N HIS A 70 -5.86 -4.10 9.64
CA HIS A 70 -6.60 -3.34 8.63
C HIS A 70 -5.68 -2.35 7.91
N TYR A 71 -4.87 -1.61 8.66
CA TYR A 71 -3.94 -0.64 8.10
C TYR A 71 -2.84 -1.30 7.26
N ALA A 72 -2.23 -2.38 7.74
CA ALA A 72 -1.22 -3.12 6.99
C ALA A 72 -1.75 -3.63 5.63
N VAL A 73 -2.93 -4.25 5.63
CA VAL A 73 -3.54 -4.77 4.40
C VAL A 73 -3.97 -3.64 3.46
N LEU A 74 -4.51 -2.54 4.00
CA LEU A 74 -4.84 -1.35 3.20
C LEU A 74 -3.58 -0.78 2.53
N LEU A 75 -2.48 -0.63 3.27
CA LEU A 75 -1.21 -0.14 2.73
C LEU A 75 -0.66 -1.09 1.65
N LEU A 76 -0.72 -2.40 1.89
CA LEU A 76 -0.30 -3.38 0.88
C LEU A 76 -1.10 -3.22 -0.41
N GLY A 77 -2.43 -3.16 -0.33
CA GLY A 77 -3.29 -2.95 -1.50
C GLY A 77 -3.02 -1.62 -2.20
N PHE A 78 -2.89 -0.54 -1.44
CA PHE A 78 -2.60 0.79 -1.98
C PHE A 78 -1.24 0.86 -2.69
N PHE A 79 -0.17 0.38 -2.05
CA PHE A 79 1.17 0.44 -2.65
C PHE A 79 1.33 -0.56 -3.80
N TYR A 80 0.71 -1.74 -3.72
CA TYR A 80 0.71 -2.70 -4.82
C TYR A 80 0.02 -2.14 -6.07
N ALA A 81 -1.09 -1.41 -5.90
CA ALA A 81 -1.81 -0.75 -6.99
C ALA A 81 -1.19 0.59 -7.43
N SER A 82 -0.13 1.05 -6.77
CA SER A 82 0.53 2.32 -7.05
C SER A 82 1.62 2.19 -8.12
N ARG A 83 2.20 3.33 -8.50
CA ARG A 83 3.30 3.41 -9.46
C ARG A 83 4.58 2.70 -9.01
N PHE A 84 4.78 2.55 -7.70
CA PHE A 84 5.98 1.93 -7.17
C PHE A 84 5.76 1.24 -5.82
N LEU A 85 6.44 0.12 -5.60
CA LEU A 85 6.44 -0.59 -4.33
C LEU A 85 7.88 -0.96 -3.96
N ASN A 86 8.52 -0.10 -3.18
CA ASN A 86 9.89 -0.27 -2.70
C ASN A 86 9.94 -1.12 -1.42
N GLU A 87 11.11 -1.68 -1.13
CA GLU A 87 11.37 -2.58 -0.01
C GLU A 87 11.13 -1.92 1.35
N ASN A 88 11.36 -0.61 1.46
CA ASN A 88 11.09 0.14 2.69
C ASN A 88 9.59 0.17 3.03
N TYR A 89 8.68 0.13 2.05
CA TYR A 89 7.25 0.02 2.31
C TYR A 89 6.86 -1.37 2.79
N LEU A 90 7.49 -2.42 2.24
CA LEU A 90 7.31 -3.79 2.72
C LEU A 90 7.75 -3.90 4.18
N GLY A 91 8.89 -3.30 4.55
CA GLY A 91 9.34 -3.24 5.95
C GLY A 91 8.31 -2.55 6.86
N PHE A 92 7.70 -1.46 6.41
CA PHE A 92 6.66 -0.77 7.17
C PHE A 92 5.36 -1.58 7.31
N ILE A 93 4.92 -2.26 6.24
CA ILE A 93 3.78 -3.17 6.27
C ILE A 93 4.04 -4.30 7.27
N LEU A 94 5.21 -4.93 7.21
CA LEU A 94 5.62 -5.99 8.14
C LEU A 94 5.65 -5.51 9.59
N ALA A 95 6.06 -4.26 9.85
CA ALA A 95 6.03 -3.68 11.18
C ALA A 95 4.60 -3.59 11.74
N PHE A 96 3.62 -3.14 10.95
CA PHE A 96 2.22 -3.11 11.38
C PHE A 96 1.62 -4.50 11.56
N LEU A 97 1.99 -5.47 10.71
CA LEU A 97 1.59 -6.87 10.90
C LEU A 97 2.14 -7.42 12.22
N ALA A 98 3.41 -7.15 12.54
CA ALA A 98 4.01 -7.54 13.80
C ALA A 98 3.30 -6.90 15.00
N ILE A 99 3.00 -5.59 14.94
CA ILE A 99 2.20 -4.90 15.98
C ILE A 99 0.83 -5.56 16.13
N GLY A 100 0.14 -5.87 15.02
CA GLY A 100 -1.15 -6.55 15.04
C GLY A 100 -1.10 -7.91 15.75
N ILE A 101 -0.05 -8.70 15.49
CA ILE A 101 0.17 -9.99 16.17
C ILE A 101 0.38 -9.80 17.67
N PHE A 102 1.24 -8.86 18.08
CA PHE A 102 1.52 -8.63 19.50
C PHE A 102 0.34 -8.03 20.25
N ALA A 103 -0.39 -7.10 19.63
CA ALA A 103 -1.59 -6.50 20.22
C ALA A 103 -2.72 -7.52 20.37
N GLN A 104 -2.88 -8.44 19.40
CA GLN A 104 -3.92 -9.47 19.48
C GLN A 104 -3.75 -10.38 20.69
N ARG A 105 -2.51 -10.72 21.04
CA ARG A 105 -2.20 -11.47 22.26
C ARG A 105 -2.57 -10.68 23.53
N TRP A 106 -2.48 -9.36 23.50
CA TRP A 106 -2.85 -8.52 24.63
C TRP A 106 -4.37 -8.35 24.76
N ASP A 107 -5.08 -8.39 23.63
CA ASP A 107 -6.53 -8.23 23.57
C ASP A 107 -7.29 -9.56 23.85
N ASP A 108 -6.61 -10.71 23.92
CA ASP A 108 -7.21 -12.02 24.23
C ASP A 108 -7.38 -12.23 25.74
N PRO A 109 -8.62 -12.28 26.27
CA PRO A 109 -8.88 -12.45 27.70
C PRO A 109 -8.47 -13.82 28.26
N ALA A 110 -8.08 -14.79 27.41
CA ALA A 110 -7.60 -16.10 27.83
C ALA A 110 -6.08 -16.16 28.13
N THR A 111 -5.35 -15.06 27.93
CA THR A 111 -3.93 -14.89 28.31
C THR A 111 -3.75 -13.80 29.34
#